data_AF-A0A968X9R8-F1
#
_entry.id   AF-A0A968X9R8-F1
#
_cell.length_a   1.000
_cell.length_b   1.000
_cell.length_c   1.000
_cell.angle_alpha   90.00
_cell.angle_beta   90.00
_cell.angle_gamma   90.00
#
_symmetry.space_group_name_H-M   'P 1'
#
loop_
_entity.id
_entity.type
_entity.pdbx_description
1 polymer ?
#
loop_
_entity_poly.entity_id
_entity_poly.type
_entity_poly.pdbx_seq_one_letter_code
_entity_poly.pdbx_strand_id
1 'polypeptide(L)'
;MGTRSIALASIAFLSLTGAVLPVKAAEDIKPTVYKEHNLTYGSFIGKAGGDTAARVVGFTQDGEILVGGNFKTTPTASQTASLLKISADGKKVLSWITLGKRIDDMEVQAKNDRLVVGGDFGVVWLQISTMKVVAQNTLPTLPDPGGSKDGTKTRVAMNPAGDTAVLRSKNVMIFDSTGTLKQNRILDGRDFVNDVAINGTGNRVYVVGYSNRRNINDRNNPVQVPFLWAMNPKQNMTCIWRSWDYNPNRLAQFDPLKPMEGIAPDAPGSECPTDPNPFHPTKPILNNMADSRLYQVVIARVNGVEQLAVLGESAGGNSVFRWDGKHLGKYYEVNSQGNEVPIETRVKPDAYSNTYNSRSAHFLYYATIRESDGIVMAGQYAVPRLPDATNPLRPGLANSFRAKDGGLALDSKGNIYVVGTAAYGILDRDFNSFNGEKVAPYKPYDLAFLMVSPDMKQRLRWTPFSRNPGGGGEFNNIALFGDRVAVVGTVDWGYMMTTPGSLAPNPLNPAKESVVNGADGLPVLDANGKETASGVPNVRDGYLGILKITP
;
A
#
# COMPACT_ATOMS: atom_id res chain seq x y z
N MET A 1 51.06 -54.92 34.54
CA MET A 1 50.53 -53.78 33.75
C MET A 1 49.02 -53.94 33.68
N GLY A 2 48.28 -52.95 34.17
CA GLY A 2 46.89 -53.10 34.60
C GLY A 2 45.86 -53.17 33.48
N THR A 3 44.97 -54.15 33.58
CA THR A 3 43.69 -54.23 32.85
C THR A 3 42.62 -53.51 33.67
N ARG A 4 42.03 -52.46 33.11
CA ARG A 4 40.89 -51.75 33.70
C ARG A 4 39.60 -52.51 33.38
N SER A 5 38.91 -52.97 34.42
CA SER A 5 37.53 -53.47 34.34
C SER A 5 36.56 -52.31 34.11
N ILE A 6 35.72 -52.42 33.08
CA ILE A 6 34.58 -51.53 32.84
C ILE A 6 33.36 -52.20 33.48
N ALA A 7 32.78 -51.55 34.49
CA ALA A 7 31.52 -51.97 35.08
C ALA A 7 30.36 -51.63 34.11
N LEU A 8 29.62 -52.65 33.67
CA LEU A 8 28.33 -52.46 33.03
C LEU A 8 27.30 -52.04 34.10
N ALA A 9 26.85 -50.79 34.03
CA ALA A 9 25.67 -50.34 34.75
C ALA A 9 24.42 -50.77 33.98
N SER A 10 23.56 -51.55 34.64
CA SER A 10 22.23 -51.92 34.14
C SER A 10 21.36 -50.68 33.96
N ILE A 11 21.02 -50.35 32.72
CA ILE A 11 20.01 -49.33 32.41
C ILE A 11 18.64 -49.97 32.62
N ALA A 12 17.96 -49.54 33.69
CA ALA A 12 16.56 -49.87 33.89
C ALA A 12 15.71 -49.19 32.81
N PHE A 13 15.01 -49.99 32.00
CA PHE A 13 13.93 -49.50 31.15
C PHE A 13 12.75 -49.11 32.04
N LEU A 14 12.66 -47.82 32.40
CA LEU A 14 11.40 -47.24 32.86
C LEU A 14 10.48 -47.17 31.64
N SER A 15 9.44 -48.01 31.62
CA SER A 15 8.32 -47.82 30.70
C SER A 15 7.59 -46.53 31.11
N LEU A 16 7.94 -45.41 30.46
CA LEU A 16 7.05 -44.26 30.45
C LEU A 16 5.79 -44.67 29.69
N THR A 17 4.75 -45.05 30.43
CA THR A 17 3.37 -44.91 29.98
C THR A 17 3.14 -43.42 29.80
N GLY A 18 3.49 -42.92 28.62
CA GLY A 18 3.33 -41.52 28.26
C GLY A 18 1.86 -41.17 28.32
N ALA A 19 1.48 -40.42 29.37
CA ALA A 19 0.27 -39.63 29.32
C ALA A 19 0.40 -38.73 28.10
N VAL A 20 -0.39 -39.03 27.06
CA VAL A 20 -0.61 -38.11 25.95
C VAL A 20 -1.22 -36.87 26.58
N LEU A 21 -0.40 -35.85 26.82
CA LEU A 21 -0.92 -34.53 27.13
C LEU A 21 -1.88 -34.18 25.99
N PRO A 22 -3.16 -33.87 26.27
CA PRO A 22 -4.07 -33.44 25.23
C PRO A 22 -3.42 -32.23 24.58
N VAL A 23 -3.01 -32.38 23.32
CA VAL A 23 -2.74 -31.23 22.47
C VAL A 23 -4.02 -30.42 22.57
N LYS A 24 -3.97 -29.25 23.22
CA LYS A 24 -5.06 -28.28 23.18
C LYS A 24 -5.43 -28.18 21.71
N ALA A 25 -6.58 -28.73 21.35
CA ALA A 25 -7.12 -28.58 20.01
C ALA A 25 -7.01 -27.09 19.70
N ALA A 26 -6.41 -26.76 18.55
CA ALA A 26 -6.35 -25.38 18.09
C ALA A 26 -7.76 -24.81 18.28
N GLU A 27 -7.89 -23.86 19.22
CA GLU A 27 -9.19 -23.33 19.61
C GLU A 27 -9.93 -22.98 18.33
N ASP A 28 -11.13 -23.56 18.24
CA ASP A 28 -12.00 -23.57 17.07
C ASP A 28 -11.91 -22.25 16.31
N ILE A 29 -11.34 -22.30 15.10
CA ILE A 29 -11.63 -21.31 14.08
C ILE A 29 -13.11 -21.54 13.77
N LYS A 30 -14.00 -20.94 14.56
CA LYS A 30 -15.43 -20.94 14.27
C LYS A 30 -15.57 -20.37 12.86
N PRO A 31 -16.16 -21.11 11.90
CA PRO A 31 -16.30 -20.61 10.55
C PRO A 31 -17.01 -19.26 10.60
N THR A 32 -16.32 -18.24 10.08
CA THR A 32 -16.81 -16.88 10.02
C THR A 32 -18.13 -16.89 9.24
N VAL A 33 -19.15 -16.21 9.79
CA VAL A 33 -20.42 -15.94 9.10
C VAL A 33 -20.13 -15.48 7.67
N TYR A 34 -20.85 -16.01 6.67
CA TYR A 34 -20.73 -15.60 5.27
C TYR A 34 -20.65 -14.08 5.18
N LYS A 35 -19.54 -13.58 4.61
CA LYS A 35 -19.34 -12.16 4.41
C LYS A 35 -19.94 -11.79 3.07
N GLU A 36 -21.25 -11.55 3.09
CA GLU A 36 -21.91 -10.91 1.96
C GLU A 36 -21.41 -9.48 1.82
N HIS A 37 -20.99 -9.12 0.62
CA HIS A 37 -20.55 -7.77 0.27
C HIS A 37 -21.56 -7.15 -0.67
N ASN A 38 -21.99 -5.93 -0.36
CA ASN A 38 -22.94 -5.20 -1.19
C ASN A 38 -22.19 -4.43 -2.28
N LEU A 39 -21.96 -5.07 -3.44
CA LEU A 39 -21.45 -4.40 -4.63
C LEU A 39 -22.59 -3.62 -5.28
N THR A 40 -22.68 -2.33 -4.97
CA THR A 40 -23.71 -1.46 -5.56
C THR A 40 -23.49 -1.21 -7.05
N TYR A 41 -22.23 -1.22 -7.48
CA TYR A 41 -21.87 -1.06 -8.87
C TYR A 41 -20.53 -1.74 -9.17
N GLY A 42 -20.43 -2.44 -10.30
CA GLY A 42 -19.18 -2.99 -10.80
C GLY A 42 -19.18 -2.94 -12.32
N SER A 43 -18.13 -2.37 -12.91
CA SER A 43 -18.03 -2.22 -14.37
C SER A 43 -16.58 -2.09 -14.80
N PHE A 44 -16.30 -2.57 -16.00
CA PHE A 44 -15.14 -2.10 -16.73
C PHE A 44 -15.36 -0.65 -17.15
N ILE A 45 -14.27 0.10 -17.27
CA ILE A 45 -14.29 1.49 -17.74
C ILE A 45 -13.53 1.57 -19.04
N GLY A 46 -14.19 2.20 -20.02
CA GLY A 46 -13.65 2.41 -21.35
C GLY A 46 -14.14 1.35 -22.33
N LYS A 47 -13.37 1.05 -23.37
CA LYS A 47 -13.74 0.16 -24.48
C LYS A 47 -12.87 -1.08 -24.51
N ALA A 48 -13.50 -2.20 -24.90
CA ALA A 48 -12.83 -3.48 -25.11
C ALA A 48 -11.59 -3.35 -26.01
N GLY A 49 -10.48 -3.98 -25.63
CA GLY A 49 -9.33 -4.14 -26.52
C GLY A 49 -8.24 -3.08 -26.40
N GLY A 50 -8.09 -2.47 -25.22
CA GLY A 50 -6.81 -1.87 -24.85
C GLY A 50 -6.94 -0.52 -24.17
N ASP A 51 -7.49 -0.51 -22.96
CA ASP A 51 -7.46 0.63 -22.04
C ASP A 51 -6.51 0.35 -20.89
N THR A 52 -5.39 1.07 -20.83
CA THR A 52 -4.24 0.59 -20.04
C THR A 52 -4.46 0.59 -18.54
N ALA A 53 -5.27 1.50 -17.97
CA ALA A 53 -5.52 1.55 -16.52
C ALA A 53 -6.60 2.60 -16.14
N ALA A 54 -7.50 2.23 -15.23
CA ALA A 54 -8.19 3.20 -14.37
C ALA A 54 -7.32 3.44 -13.13
N ARG A 55 -6.89 4.68 -12.90
CA ARG A 55 -5.76 4.98 -12.00
C ARG A 55 -6.14 5.73 -10.75
N VAL A 56 -7.11 6.63 -10.83
CA VAL A 56 -7.51 7.49 -9.73
C VAL A 56 -9.02 7.54 -9.64
N VAL A 57 -9.54 7.65 -8.42
CA VAL A 57 -10.98 7.76 -8.16
C VAL A 57 -11.26 8.78 -7.07
N GLY A 58 -12.40 9.43 -7.13
CA GLY A 58 -12.86 10.41 -6.16
C GLY A 58 -14.37 10.59 -6.22
N PHE A 59 -14.92 11.39 -5.30
CA PHE A 59 -16.34 11.68 -5.25
C PHE A 59 -16.60 13.19 -5.23
N THR A 60 -17.67 13.62 -5.90
CA THR A 60 -18.21 14.97 -5.77
C THR A 60 -19.04 15.10 -4.49
N GLN A 61 -19.49 16.31 -4.15
CA GLN A 61 -20.29 16.53 -2.95
C GLN A 61 -21.65 15.82 -3.01
N ASP A 62 -22.18 15.63 -4.22
CA ASP A 62 -23.45 14.93 -4.48
C ASP A 62 -23.26 13.43 -4.65
N GLY A 63 -22.02 12.94 -4.48
CA GLY A 63 -21.70 11.53 -4.56
C GLY A 63 -21.56 11.00 -5.98
N GLU A 64 -21.49 11.87 -7.00
CA GLU A 64 -21.05 11.49 -8.34
C GLU A 64 -19.59 11.04 -8.27
N ILE A 65 -19.17 10.17 -9.19
CA ILE A 65 -17.86 9.53 -9.16
C ILE A 65 -16.96 10.19 -10.19
N LEU A 66 -15.74 10.52 -9.79
CA LEU A 66 -14.69 10.97 -10.67
C LEU A 66 -13.73 9.82 -10.90
N VAL A 67 -13.44 9.47 -12.15
CA VAL A 67 -12.45 8.44 -12.50
C VAL A 67 -11.46 8.99 -13.51
N GLY A 68 -10.17 8.95 -13.19
CA GLY A 68 -9.09 9.32 -14.09
C GLY A 68 -8.28 8.10 -14.52
N GLY A 69 -7.86 8.09 -15.78
CA GLY A 69 -7.08 6.99 -16.33
C GLY A 69 -6.75 7.20 -17.79
N ASN A 70 -6.27 6.12 -18.40
CA ASN A 70 -5.84 6.08 -19.79
C ASN A 70 -6.88 5.32 -20.60
N PHE A 71 -7.79 6.06 -21.24
CA PHE A 71 -8.95 5.49 -21.91
C PHE A 71 -8.92 5.74 -23.42
N LYS A 72 -9.45 4.80 -24.18
CA LYS A 72 -9.74 4.94 -25.60
C LYS A 72 -11.17 5.40 -25.81
N THR A 73 -11.35 6.41 -26.65
CA THR A 73 -12.69 6.85 -27.06
C THR A 73 -13.28 5.95 -28.15
N THR A 74 -12.45 5.22 -28.91
CA THR A 74 -12.85 4.20 -29.91
C THR A 74 -11.84 3.04 -29.90
N PRO A 75 -12.18 1.81 -30.33
CA PRO A 75 -11.23 0.67 -30.29
C PRO A 75 -9.90 0.94 -31.01
N THR A 76 -9.94 1.78 -32.06
CA THR A 76 -8.81 2.21 -32.88
C THR A 76 -8.18 3.53 -32.44
N ALA A 77 -8.79 4.27 -31.49
CA ALA A 77 -8.21 5.51 -30.99
C ALA A 77 -6.93 5.25 -30.19
N SER A 78 -6.04 6.23 -30.24
CA SER A 78 -4.96 6.32 -29.26
C SER A 78 -5.53 6.52 -27.86
N GLN A 79 -4.90 5.92 -26.86
CA GLN A 79 -5.23 6.17 -25.47
C GLN A 79 -4.96 7.63 -25.12
N THR A 80 -5.89 8.24 -24.39
CA THR A 80 -5.71 9.59 -23.86
C THR A 80 -5.93 9.58 -22.36
N ALA A 81 -5.19 10.44 -21.65
CA ALA A 81 -5.46 10.70 -20.24
C ALA A 81 -6.78 11.44 -20.15
N SER A 82 -7.81 10.74 -19.67
CA SER A 82 -9.14 11.31 -19.55
C SER A 82 -9.67 11.16 -18.13
N LEU A 83 -10.37 12.20 -17.71
CA LEU A 83 -11.09 12.25 -16.45
C LEU A 83 -12.59 12.21 -16.76
N LEU A 84 -13.27 11.21 -16.20
CA LEU A 84 -14.69 10.98 -16.38
C LEU A 84 -15.42 11.39 -15.10
N LYS A 85 -16.55 12.07 -15.27
CA LYS A 85 -17.54 12.27 -14.22
C LYS A 85 -18.71 11.35 -14.48
N ILE A 86 -19.04 10.49 -13.53
CA ILE A 86 -20.01 9.41 -13.62
C ILE A 86 -21.11 9.65 -12.58
N SER A 87 -22.36 9.32 -12.91
CA SER A 87 -23.49 9.39 -11.99
C SER A 87 -23.23 8.64 -10.68
N ALA A 88 -23.90 9.05 -9.60
CA ALA A 88 -23.67 8.48 -8.27
C ALA A 88 -23.94 6.97 -8.17
N ASP A 89 -24.77 6.41 -9.05
CA ASP A 89 -25.03 4.97 -9.17
C ASP A 89 -24.04 4.22 -10.08
N GLY A 90 -23.06 4.93 -10.66
CA GLY A 90 -22.05 4.40 -11.57
C GLY A 90 -22.51 4.21 -13.02
N LYS A 91 -23.81 4.32 -13.32
CA LYS A 91 -24.39 3.79 -14.57
C LYS A 91 -24.28 4.72 -15.78
N LYS A 92 -23.91 5.98 -15.60
CA LYS A 92 -23.93 6.97 -16.69
C LYS A 92 -22.73 7.90 -16.62
N VAL A 93 -22.00 8.04 -17.73
CA VAL A 93 -21.00 9.11 -17.87
C VAL A 93 -21.74 10.43 -18.08
N LEU A 94 -21.52 11.39 -17.18
CA LEU A 94 -22.15 12.71 -17.20
C LEU A 94 -21.34 13.71 -18.03
N SER A 95 -20.02 13.66 -17.91
CA SER A 95 -19.08 14.51 -18.65
C SER A 95 -17.68 13.90 -18.63
N TRP A 96 -16.80 14.34 -19.52
CA TRP A 96 -15.39 13.99 -19.49
C TRP A 96 -14.51 15.15 -19.97
N ILE A 97 -13.22 15.07 -19.68
CA ILE A 97 -12.18 15.93 -20.24
C ILE A 97 -10.92 15.11 -20.51
N THR A 98 -10.22 15.44 -21.60
CA THR A 98 -8.90 14.89 -21.92
C THR A 98 -7.81 15.90 -21.55
N LEU A 99 -6.78 15.44 -20.85
CA LEU A 99 -5.74 16.31 -20.27
C LEU A 99 -4.34 16.08 -20.87
N GLY A 100 -4.05 14.89 -21.40
CA GLY A 100 -2.75 14.56 -21.98
C GLY A 100 -2.63 13.08 -22.34
N LYS A 101 -1.50 12.44 -22.05
CA LYS A 101 -1.32 11.01 -22.31
C LYS A 101 -1.42 10.14 -21.08
N ARG A 102 -1.17 10.64 -19.86
CA ARG A 102 -1.23 9.83 -18.63
C ARG A 102 -1.67 10.65 -17.42
N ILE A 103 -2.67 10.14 -16.69
CA ILE A 103 -3.02 10.63 -15.35
C ILE A 103 -2.26 9.76 -14.36
N ASP A 104 -1.60 10.40 -13.40
CA ASP A 104 -0.84 9.71 -12.35
C ASP A 104 -1.54 9.82 -11.00
N ASP A 105 -2.18 10.96 -10.72
CA ASP A 105 -2.81 11.23 -9.43
C ASP A 105 -3.91 12.29 -9.51
N MET A 106 -4.78 12.35 -8.51
CA MET A 106 -5.88 13.30 -8.42
C MET A 106 -6.31 13.53 -6.96
N GLU A 107 -6.62 14.78 -6.62
CA GLU A 107 -7.16 15.14 -5.30
C GLU A 107 -8.44 15.98 -5.42
N VAL A 108 -9.46 15.64 -4.63
CA VAL A 108 -10.82 16.17 -4.76
C VAL A 108 -11.22 17.00 -3.54
N GLN A 109 -11.43 18.30 -3.75
CA GLN A 109 -12.01 19.22 -2.76
C GLN A 109 -13.48 19.49 -3.10
N ALA A 110 -14.31 18.46 -2.92
CA ALA A 110 -15.72 18.43 -3.33
C ALA A 110 -16.55 19.62 -2.81
N LYS A 111 -16.37 20.01 -1.54
CA LYS A 111 -17.09 21.13 -0.91
C LYS A 111 -16.78 22.49 -1.52
N ASN A 112 -15.64 22.61 -2.18
CA ASN A 112 -15.17 23.85 -2.78
C ASN A 112 -15.27 23.80 -4.32
N ASP A 113 -15.92 22.78 -4.87
CA ASP A 113 -16.06 22.56 -6.32
C ASP A 113 -14.70 22.55 -7.05
N ARG A 114 -13.65 22.01 -6.39
CA ARG A 114 -12.26 22.05 -6.88
C ARG A 114 -11.66 20.67 -7.00
N LEU A 115 -10.91 20.47 -8.07
CA LEU A 115 -10.18 19.27 -8.39
C LEU A 115 -8.77 19.63 -8.85
N VAL A 116 -7.78 18.82 -8.47
CA VAL A 116 -6.46 18.88 -9.09
C VAL A 116 -6.09 17.52 -9.64
N VAL A 117 -5.50 17.50 -10.84
CA VAL A 117 -5.05 16.28 -11.52
C VAL A 117 -3.59 16.44 -11.90
N GLY A 118 -2.78 15.46 -11.51
CA GLY A 118 -1.37 15.34 -11.88
C GLY A 118 -1.16 14.30 -12.98
N GLY A 119 -0.28 14.60 -13.93
CA GLY A 119 0.05 13.68 -15.01
C GLY A 119 1.29 14.06 -15.81
N ASP A 120 1.41 13.50 -17.01
CA ASP A 120 2.49 13.83 -17.95
C ASP A 120 2.40 15.26 -18.50
N PHE A 121 1.20 15.83 -18.47
CA PHE A 121 0.87 17.22 -18.82
C PHE A 121 1.19 18.25 -17.71
N GLY A 122 1.79 17.81 -16.59
CA GLY A 122 2.04 18.65 -15.42
C GLY A 122 0.89 18.55 -14.42
N VAL A 123 0.36 19.70 -13.98
CA VAL A 123 -0.76 19.77 -13.04
C VAL A 123 -1.85 20.68 -13.59
N VAL A 124 -3.09 20.22 -13.47
CA VAL A 124 -4.29 20.94 -13.92
C VAL A 124 -5.26 21.06 -12.75
N TRP A 125 -5.73 22.28 -12.50
CA TRP A 125 -6.82 22.55 -11.58
C TRP A 125 -8.11 22.70 -12.38
N LEU A 126 -9.18 22.06 -11.91
CA LEU A 126 -10.48 22.08 -12.54
C LEU A 126 -11.57 22.48 -11.55
N GLN A 127 -12.64 23.06 -12.10
CA GLN A 127 -13.92 23.16 -11.42
C GLN A 127 -14.71 21.86 -11.65
N ILE A 128 -15.17 21.18 -10.59
CA ILE A 128 -15.81 19.85 -10.69
C ILE A 128 -17.16 19.91 -11.41
N SER A 129 -17.97 20.92 -11.11
CA SER A 129 -19.33 21.08 -11.63
C SER A 129 -19.36 21.25 -13.14
N THR A 130 -18.37 21.96 -13.70
CA THR A 130 -18.28 22.27 -15.13
C THR A 130 -17.21 21.48 -15.87
N MET A 131 -16.35 20.75 -15.15
CA MET A 131 -15.13 20.12 -15.66
C MET A 131 -14.21 21.08 -16.45
N LYS A 132 -14.29 22.39 -16.18
CA LYS A 132 -13.44 23.40 -16.82
C LYS A 132 -12.11 23.52 -16.11
N VAL A 133 -11.03 23.63 -16.90
CA VAL A 133 -9.70 23.98 -16.42
C VAL A 133 -9.72 25.43 -15.92
N VAL A 134 -9.30 25.64 -14.66
CA VAL A 134 -9.17 26.97 -14.04
C VAL A 134 -7.72 27.44 -13.98
N ALA A 135 -6.78 26.51 -13.88
CA ALA A 135 -5.35 26.78 -13.92
C ALA A 135 -4.59 25.55 -14.43
N GLN A 136 -3.41 25.77 -15.00
CA GLN A 136 -2.52 24.70 -15.42
C GLN A 136 -1.07 25.13 -15.23
N ASN A 137 -0.23 24.20 -14.80
CA ASN A 137 1.20 24.41 -14.69
C ASN A 137 1.96 23.24 -15.34
N THR A 138 2.79 23.56 -16.32
CA THR A 138 3.73 22.59 -16.89
C THR A 138 4.90 22.43 -15.93
N LEU A 139 5.05 21.24 -15.37
CA LEU A 139 6.14 20.96 -14.44
C LEU A 139 7.46 20.81 -15.19
N PRO A 140 8.60 21.23 -14.59
CA PRO A 140 9.91 21.00 -15.19
C PRO A 140 10.13 19.50 -15.41
N THR A 141 10.70 19.16 -16.57
CA THR A 141 11.22 17.82 -16.83
C THR A 141 12.52 17.68 -16.04
N LEU A 142 12.48 16.90 -14.97
CA LEU A 142 13.69 16.61 -14.21
C LEU A 142 14.31 15.30 -14.73
N PRO A 143 15.64 15.23 -14.84
CA PRO A 143 16.31 13.95 -15.07
C PRO A 143 15.86 13.00 -13.97
N ASP A 144 15.35 11.83 -14.34
CA ASP A 144 15.05 10.78 -13.37
C ASP A 144 16.37 10.21 -12.85
N PRO A 145 16.85 10.62 -11.65
CA PRO A 145 18.21 10.32 -11.22
C PRO A 145 18.39 8.85 -10.85
N GLY A 146 17.29 8.09 -10.76
CA GLY A 146 17.27 6.69 -10.34
C GLY A 146 16.95 5.69 -11.46
N GLY A 147 16.73 6.15 -12.70
CA GLY A 147 16.27 5.30 -13.80
C GLY A 147 14.94 4.58 -13.50
N SER A 148 14.19 5.08 -12.52
CA SER A 148 12.92 4.55 -12.12
C SER A 148 11.85 5.05 -13.08
N LYS A 149 11.14 4.14 -13.76
CA LYS A 149 9.95 4.51 -14.55
C LYS A 149 8.93 5.36 -13.76
N ASP A 150 8.99 5.29 -12.43
CA ASP A 150 8.18 6.04 -11.48
C ASP A 150 8.62 7.51 -11.28
N GLY A 151 9.85 7.90 -11.61
CA GLY A 151 10.35 9.28 -11.46
C GLY A 151 9.61 10.31 -12.32
N THR A 152 8.78 9.85 -13.26
CA THR A 152 7.90 10.71 -14.07
C THR A 152 6.50 10.87 -13.51
N LYS A 153 6.12 10.12 -12.46
CA LYS A 153 4.79 10.22 -11.85
C LYS A 153 4.62 11.58 -11.17
N THR A 154 3.48 12.20 -11.38
CA THR A 154 3.07 13.43 -10.70
C THR A 154 2.05 13.09 -9.62
N ARG A 155 2.38 13.33 -8.35
CA ARG A 155 1.49 13.16 -7.19
C ARG A 155 0.96 14.50 -6.72
N VAL A 156 -0.28 14.55 -6.26
CA VAL A 156 -0.94 15.80 -5.87
C VAL A 156 -1.75 15.62 -4.59
N ALA A 157 -1.69 16.62 -3.71
CA ALA A 157 -2.55 16.74 -2.55
C ALA A 157 -2.96 18.19 -2.36
N MET A 158 -4.19 18.45 -1.92
CA MET A 158 -4.81 19.78 -1.85
C MET A 158 -5.49 19.94 -0.51
N ASN A 159 -5.22 21.05 0.18
CA ASN A 159 -5.91 21.38 1.41
C ASN A 159 -7.25 22.10 1.14
N PRO A 160 -8.09 22.33 2.16
CA PRO A 160 -9.36 23.06 2.00
C PRO A 160 -9.21 24.52 1.54
N ALA A 161 -8.06 25.16 1.69
CA ALA A 161 -7.82 26.50 1.16
C ALA A 161 -7.51 26.48 -0.36
N GLY A 162 -7.20 25.30 -0.92
CA GLY A 162 -6.76 25.12 -2.30
C GLY A 162 -5.24 25.19 -2.49
N ASP A 163 -4.46 25.37 -1.41
CA ASP A 163 -3.02 25.17 -1.51
C ASP A 163 -2.76 23.70 -1.89
N THR A 164 -1.95 23.50 -2.92
CA THR A 164 -1.71 22.21 -3.54
C THR A 164 -0.24 21.83 -3.40
N ALA A 165 0.04 20.73 -2.71
CA ALA A 165 1.34 20.08 -2.74
C ALA A 165 1.43 19.16 -3.96
N VAL A 166 2.54 19.25 -4.68
CA VAL A 166 2.81 18.51 -5.91
C VAL A 166 4.19 17.87 -5.78
N LEU A 167 4.28 16.59 -6.09
CA LEU A 167 5.55 15.88 -6.18
C LEU A 167 5.76 15.38 -7.61
N ARG A 168 6.92 15.68 -8.17
CA ARG A 168 7.42 15.07 -9.42
C ARG A 168 8.89 14.74 -9.28
N SER A 169 9.25 13.49 -9.56
CA SER A 169 10.59 12.96 -9.30
C SER A 169 10.97 13.10 -7.82
N LYS A 170 11.87 14.02 -7.46
CA LYS A 170 12.25 14.34 -6.07
C LYS A 170 11.89 15.76 -5.67
N ASN A 171 11.16 16.47 -6.54
CA ASN A 171 10.86 17.87 -6.37
C ASN A 171 9.46 18.06 -5.81
N VAL A 172 9.41 18.67 -4.63
CA VAL A 172 8.18 18.98 -3.89
C VAL A 172 7.88 20.47 -4.08
N MET A 173 6.75 20.75 -4.71
CA MET A 173 6.29 22.09 -5.04
C MET A 173 4.99 22.38 -4.30
N ILE A 174 4.83 23.62 -3.85
CA ILE A 174 3.57 24.10 -3.26
C ILE A 174 3.01 25.18 -4.17
N PHE A 175 1.81 24.99 -4.67
CA PHE A 175 1.04 25.98 -5.41
C PHE A 175 -0.07 26.54 -4.53
N ASP A 176 -0.46 27.79 -4.75
CA ASP A 176 -1.68 28.33 -4.16
C ASP A 176 -2.93 27.87 -4.92
N SER A 177 -4.09 28.32 -4.46
CA SER A 177 -5.39 28.01 -5.09
C SER A 177 -5.57 28.52 -6.52
N THR A 178 -4.69 29.39 -7.00
CA THR A 178 -4.69 29.91 -8.38
C THR A 178 -3.72 29.16 -9.29
N GLY A 179 -2.98 28.18 -8.75
CA GLY A 179 -1.91 27.48 -9.47
C GLY A 179 -0.60 28.26 -9.53
N THR A 180 -0.43 29.29 -8.70
CA THR A 180 0.83 30.05 -8.59
C THR A 180 1.79 29.34 -7.65
N LEU A 181 3.04 29.13 -8.08
CA LEU A 181 4.08 28.47 -7.28
C LEU A 181 4.49 29.34 -6.08
N LYS A 182 4.36 28.80 -4.87
CA LYS A 182 4.78 29.42 -3.60
C LYS A 182 6.15 28.93 -3.14
N GLN A 183 6.41 27.64 -3.29
CA GLN A 183 7.60 26.96 -2.75
C GLN A 183 8.04 25.83 -3.67
N ASN A 184 9.34 25.56 -3.68
CA ASN A 184 9.95 24.53 -4.51
C ASN A 184 11.17 23.95 -3.79
N ARG A 185 11.18 22.64 -3.54
CA ARG A 185 12.27 21.97 -2.83
C ARG A 185 12.58 20.62 -3.45
N ILE A 186 13.83 20.44 -3.83
CA ILE A 186 14.37 19.15 -4.27
C ILE A 186 14.88 18.40 -3.03
N LEU A 187 14.46 17.14 -2.88
CA LEU A 187 14.91 16.27 -1.79
C LEU A 187 16.19 15.52 -2.19
N ASP A 188 17.29 16.27 -2.28
CA ASP A 188 18.60 15.70 -2.57
C ASP A 188 19.03 14.70 -1.48
N GLY A 189 19.70 13.61 -1.86
CA GLY A 189 20.08 12.53 -0.95
C GLY A 189 18.98 11.51 -0.64
N ARG A 190 17.84 11.58 -1.32
CA ARG A 190 16.80 10.54 -1.33
C ARG A 190 16.83 9.80 -2.66
N ASP A 191 16.59 8.49 -2.67
CA ASP A 191 16.62 7.72 -3.93
C ASP A 191 15.26 7.72 -4.61
N PHE A 192 14.21 7.44 -3.84
CA PHE A 192 12.83 7.37 -4.31
C PHE A 192 11.93 8.20 -3.40
N VAL A 193 11.21 9.13 -3.98
CA VAL A 193 10.17 9.94 -3.32
C VAL A 193 8.86 9.59 -4.01
N ASN A 194 7.93 8.97 -3.28
CA ASN A 194 6.81 8.24 -3.88
C ASN A 194 5.48 8.96 -3.78
N ASP A 195 5.28 9.76 -2.72
CA ASP A 195 4.00 10.42 -2.48
C ASP A 195 4.10 11.66 -1.58
N VAL A 196 3.06 12.50 -1.63
CA VAL A 196 2.94 13.77 -0.90
C VAL A 196 1.53 13.96 -0.32
N ALA A 197 1.45 14.53 0.87
CA ALA A 197 0.19 15.00 1.46
C ALA A 197 0.36 16.41 2.06
N ILE A 198 -0.73 17.15 2.21
CA ILE A 198 -0.74 18.48 2.85
C ILE A 198 -1.88 18.54 3.86
N ASN A 199 -1.61 19.10 5.05
CA ASN A 199 -2.61 19.18 6.09
C ASN A 199 -3.65 20.28 5.84
N GLY A 200 -4.76 20.24 6.58
CA GLY A 200 -5.90 21.12 6.37
C GLY A 200 -5.60 22.61 6.57
N THR A 201 -4.58 22.94 7.37
CA THR A 201 -4.14 24.33 7.57
C THR A 201 -3.06 24.78 6.59
N GLY A 202 -2.50 23.85 5.79
CA GLY A 202 -1.39 24.13 4.88
C GLY A 202 -0.08 24.52 5.55
N ASN A 203 0.08 24.24 6.86
CA ASN A 203 1.31 24.52 7.59
C ASN A 203 2.26 23.31 7.64
N ARG A 204 1.84 22.16 7.11
CA ARG A 204 2.63 20.92 7.04
C ARG A 204 2.41 20.18 5.73
N VAL A 205 3.51 19.74 5.16
CA VAL A 205 3.55 18.89 3.97
C VAL A 205 4.29 17.60 4.35
N TYR A 206 3.69 16.47 4.04
CA TYR A 206 4.26 15.15 4.32
C TYR A 206 4.77 14.55 3.05
N VAL A 207 5.93 13.91 3.11
CA VAL A 207 6.52 13.22 1.97
C VAL A 207 7.03 11.87 2.39
N VAL A 208 6.72 10.85 1.59
CA VAL A 208 7.16 9.47 1.82
C VAL A 208 7.98 8.93 0.67
N GLY A 209 8.81 7.93 0.99
CA GLY A 209 9.60 7.21 0.01
C GLY A 209 10.54 6.21 0.66
N TYR A 210 11.63 5.90 -0.03
CA TYR A 210 12.70 5.08 0.51
C TYR A 210 14.06 5.41 -0.10
N SER A 211 15.11 5.01 0.61
CA SER A 211 16.50 5.08 0.14
C SER A 211 17.15 3.71 0.17
N ASN A 212 17.91 3.38 -0.87
CA ASN A 212 18.85 2.27 -0.89
C ASN A 212 20.04 2.65 -0.01
N ARG A 213 20.08 2.10 1.20
CA ARG A 213 21.20 2.33 2.12
C ARG A 213 22.16 1.15 2.05
N ARG A 214 23.45 1.43 1.90
CA ARG A 214 24.51 0.43 1.87
C ARG A 214 25.24 0.44 3.20
N ASN A 215 25.58 -0.74 3.71
CA ASN A 215 26.53 -0.84 4.80
C ASN A 215 27.93 -0.55 4.23
N ILE A 216 28.74 0.21 4.96
CA ILE A 216 30.14 0.45 4.58
C ILE A 216 30.94 -0.85 4.37
N ASN A 217 30.58 -1.90 5.12
CA ASN A 217 31.22 -3.22 5.09
C ASN A 217 30.59 -4.21 4.09
N ASP A 218 29.39 -3.93 3.58
CA ASP A 218 28.74 -4.73 2.53
C ASP A 218 28.07 -3.80 1.53
N ARG A 219 28.87 -3.34 0.57
CA ARG A 219 28.41 -2.43 -0.47
C ARG A 219 27.55 -3.12 -1.53
N ASN A 220 27.56 -4.45 -1.60
CA ASN A 220 26.89 -5.18 -2.69
C ASN A 220 25.41 -5.45 -2.41
N ASN A 221 25.01 -5.44 -1.13
CA ASN A 221 23.62 -5.69 -0.73
C ASN A 221 22.99 -4.43 -0.10
N PRO A 222 22.48 -3.48 -0.90
CA PRO A 222 21.74 -2.35 -0.36
C PRO A 222 20.44 -2.84 0.29
N VAL A 223 20.10 -2.26 1.45
CA VAL A 223 18.81 -2.47 2.10
C VAL A 223 17.97 -1.21 1.90
N GLN A 224 16.68 -1.38 1.61
CA GLN A 224 15.80 -0.24 1.45
C GLN A 224 15.24 0.20 2.79
N VAL A 225 15.42 1.48 3.06
CA VAL A 225 15.00 2.12 4.30
C VAL A 225 13.90 3.12 3.95
N PRO A 226 12.67 2.94 4.47
CA PRO A 226 11.59 3.87 4.23
C PRO A 226 11.83 5.19 4.96
N PHE A 227 11.20 6.26 4.50
CA PHE A 227 11.15 7.53 5.22
C PHE A 227 9.76 8.16 5.11
N LEU A 228 9.38 8.88 6.16
CA LEU A 228 8.27 9.83 6.20
C LEU A 228 8.78 11.13 6.81
N TRP A 229 8.64 12.24 6.09
CA TRP A 229 9.07 13.56 6.54
C TRP A 229 7.87 14.49 6.63
N ALA A 230 7.78 15.29 7.70
CA ALA A 230 6.90 16.45 7.77
C ALA A 230 7.72 17.73 7.62
N MET A 231 7.32 18.61 6.72
CA MET A 231 8.02 19.84 6.38
C MET A 231 7.11 21.06 6.53
N ASN A 232 7.69 22.21 6.86
CA ASN A 232 7.00 23.48 6.99
C ASN A 232 7.07 24.29 5.67
N PRO A 233 6.00 24.35 4.86
CA PRO A 233 5.99 25.11 3.62
C PRO A 233 6.17 26.63 3.82
N LYS A 234 5.94 27.16 5.02
CA LYS A 234 6.16 28.60 5.31
C LYS A 234 7.62 28.94 5.64
N GLN A 235 8.46 27.92 5.84
CA GLN A 235 9.86 28.07 6.21
C GLN A 235 10.75 27.34 5.21
N ASN A 236 10.57 27.59 3.90
CA ASN A 236 11.36 26.96 2.84
C ASN A 236 11.38 25.42 2.93
N MET A 237 10.24 24.84 3.31
CA MET A 237 10.07 23.39 3.47
C MET A 237 11.08 22.77 4.46
N THR A 238 11.44 23.48 5.54
CA THR A 238 12.26 22.94 6.62
C THR A 238 11.58 21.73 7.28
N CYS A 239 12.36 20.70 7.58
CA CYS A 239 11.84 19.51 8.24
C CYS A 239 11.48 19.79 9.70
N ILE A 240 10.26 19.42 10.09
CA ILE A 240 9.71 19.55 11.44
C ILE A 240 10.03 18.28 12.23
N TRP A 241 9.67 17.13 11.67
CA TRP A 241 9.94 15.82 12.22
C TRP A 241 10.05 14.80 11.09
N ARG A 242 10.64 13.64 11.40
CA ARG A 242 10.69 12.48 10.52
C ARG A 242 10.33 11.19 11.26
N SER A 243 9.92 10.19 10.51
CA SER A 243 9.72 8.82 10.97
C SER A 243 10.37 7.88 9.98
N TRP A 244 10.84 6.75 10.48
CA TRP A 244 11.82 5.90 9.80
C TRP A 244 13.06 6.72 9.40
N ASP A 245 13.69 6.46 8.25
CA ASP A 245 14.86 7.20 7.75
C ASP A 245 16.15 7.06 8.58
N TYR A 246 16.36 5.91 9.20
CA TYR A 246 17.57 5.66 9.97
C TYR A 246 18.81 5.44 9.07
N ASN A 247 19.98 5.81 9.59
CA ASN A 247 21.27 5.62 8.93
C ASN A 247 21.90 4.27 9.35
N PRO A 248 22.10 3.30 8.44
CA PRO A 248 22.66 2.01 8.82
C PRO A 248 24.11 2.10 9.30
N ASN A 249 24.87 3.12 8.90
CA ASN A 249 26.24 3.29 9.38
C ASN A 249 26.27 3.70 10.85
N ARG A 250 25.27 4.46 11.32
CA ARG A 250 25.10 4.73 12.75
C ARG A 250 24.82 3.42 13.47
N LEU A 251 23.87 2.62 12.95
CA LEU A 251 23.56 1.31 13.51
C LEU A 251 24.79 0.38 13.58
N ALA A 252 25.69 0.41 12.58
CA ALA A 252 26.90 -0.42 12.53
C ALA A 252 28.02 -0.01 13.51
N GLN A 253 28.04 1.25 13.97
CA GLN A 253 29.05 1.77 14.90
C GLN A 253 28.72 1.52 16.38
N PHE A 254 27.58 0.89 16.67
CA PHE A 254 27.19 0.60 18.04
C PHE A 254 27.96 -0.58 18.63
N ASP A 255 28.72 -0.27 19.68
CA ASP A 255 29.18 -1.24 20.67
C ASP A 255 28.12 -1.31 21.80
N PRO A 256 27.45 -2.45 22.04
CA PRO A 256 26.45 -2.58 23.10
C PRO A 256 26.99 -2.25 24.50
N LEU A 257 28.31 -2.19 24.68
CA LEU A 257 28.98 -1.99 25.97
C LEU A 257 29.48 -0.57 26.23
N LYS A 258 29.31 0.39 25.29
CA LYS A 258 29.82 1.76 25.46
C LYS A 258 28.70 2.82 25.43
N PRO A 259 28.70 3.80 26.35
CA PRO A 259 27.86 4.99 26.23
C PRO A 259 28.22 5.77 24.97
N MET A 260 27.20 6.29 24.27
CA MET A 260 27.39 7.08 23.06
C MET A 260 27.77 8.53 23.38
N GLU A 261 29.05 8.80 23.56
CA GLU A 261 29.59 10.16 23.53
C GLU A 261 30.26 10.41 22.16
N GLY A 262 29.83 11.45 21.44
CA GLY A 262 30.61 12.03 20.34
C GLY A 262 30.30 11.63 18.88
N ILE A 263 29.13 11.07 18.56
CA ILE A 263 28.77 10.83 17.14
C ILE A 263 28.42 12.17 16.46
N ALA A 264 29.18 12.52 15.43
CA ALA A 264 28.94 13.70 14.60
C ALA A 264 27.50 13.70 13.99
N PRO A 265 26.86 14.87 13.81
CA PRO A 265 25.60 15.00 13.06
C PRO A 265 25.72 14.31 11.69
N ASP A 266 24.61 13.83 11.12
CA ASP A 266 24.71 13.10 9.85
C ASP A 266 25.39 13.99 8.79
N ALA A 267 26.05 13.36 7.81
CA ALA A 267 26.70 14.02 6.70
C ALA A 267 25.83 15.16 6.10
N PRO A 268 26.46 16.22 5.55
CA PRO A 268 25.75 17.36 4.95
C PRO A 268 24.62 16.87 4.01
N GLY A 269 23.39 17.25 4.34
CA GLY A 269 22.15 16.72 3.73
C GLY A 269 21.09 16.20 4.72
N SER A 270 21.42 16.04 6.01
CA SER A 270 20.41 15.79 7.05
C SER A 270 19.77 17.09 7.57
N GLU A 271 18.86 17.64 6.79
CA GLU A 271 18.13 18.86 7.19
C GLU A 271 17.01 18.62 8.22
N CYS A 272 16.84 17.38 8.71
CA CYS A 272 15.91 17.07 9.78
C CYS A 272 16.64 16.98 11.13
N PRO A 273 16.05 17.47 12.23
CA PRO A 273 16.58 17.24 13.57
C PRO A 273 16.91 15.76 13.79
N THR A 274 18.08 15.46 14.34
CA THR A 274 18.43 14.12 14.77
C THR A 274 17.61 13.75 16.00
N ASP A 275 17.12 12.50 16.05
CA ASP A 275 16.46 11.96 17.24
C ASP A 275 17.44 12.05 18.44
N PRO A 276 17.05 12.67 19.57
CA PRO A 276 17.91 12.82 20.73
C PRO A 276 18.17 11.52 21.51
N ASN A 277 17.57 10.37 21.17
CA ASN A 277 17.78 9.12 21.93
C ASN A 277 18.84 8.18 21.30
N PRO A 278 20.03 8.02 21.93
CA PRO A 278 21.00 7.00 21.55
C PRO A 278 20.55 5.58 21.94
N PHE A 279 20.77 4.61 21.06
CA PHE A 279 20.28 3.23 21.12
C PHE A 279 21.32 2.21 21.65
N HIS A 280 20.90 0.99 22.05
CA HIS A 280 21.77 -0.15 22.41
C HIS A 280 21.26 -1.48 21.80
N PRO A 281 21.74 -1.95 20.63
CA PRO A 281 21.43 -3.28 20.11
C PRO A 281 22.40 -4.37 20.58
N THR A 282 21.90 -5.56 20.92
CA THR A 282 22.69 -6.76 21.27
C THR A 282 22.94 -7.75 20.12
N LYS A 283 22.57 -7.43 18.86
CA LYS A 283 22.75 -8.32 17.68
C LYS A 283 23.31 -7.60 16.45
N PRO A 284 24.03 -8.29 15.53
CA PRO A 284 24.54 -7.72 14.29
C PRO A 284 23.43 -7.09 13.43
N ILE A 285 23.66 -5.86 12.99
CA ILE A 285 22.66 -4.93 12.45
C ILE A 285 22.08 -5.35 11.09
N LEU A 286 22.88 -6.00 10.23
CA LEU A 286 22.45 -6.38 8.88
C LEU A 286 21.26 -7.37 8.90
N ASN A 287 21.23 -8.30 9.86
CA ASN A 287 20.11 -9.23 10.02
C ASN A 287 18.87 -8.59 10.66
N ASN A 288 18.96 -7.33 11.06
CA ASN A 288 17.94 -6.67 11.87
C ASN A 288 17.16 -5.58 11.12
N MET A 289 17.60 -5.20 9.92
CA MET A 289 16.91 -4.21 9.08
C MET A 289 15.84 -4.87 8.21
N ALA A 290 14.70 -4.21 8.08
CA ALA A 290 13.65 -4.64 7.16
C ALA A 290 13.86 -3.96 5.80
N ASP A 291 13.93 -4.74 4.72
CA ASP A 291 13.96 -4.22 3.35
C ASP A 291 12.58 -3.66 2.99
N SER A 292 12.37 -2.37 3.26
CA SER A 292 11.04 -1.76 3.30
C SER A 292 10.95 -0.46 2.52
N ARG A 293 9.75 -0.19 2.00
CA ARG A 293 9.43 0.91 1.11
C ARG A 293 8.13 1.55 1.57
N LEU A 294 8.05 2.88 1.64
CA LEU A 294 6.78 3.59 1.77
C LEU A 294 6.35 4.13 0.41
N TYR A 295 5.08 3.93 0.07
CA TYR A 295 4.53 4.26 -1.24
C TYR A 295 3.44 5.33 -1.20
N GLN A 296 2.64 5.39 -0.14
CA GLN A 296 1.57 6.38 -0.02
C GLN A 296 1.47 6.96 1.39
N VAL A 297 0.99 8.19 1.46
CA VAL A 297 0.60 8.87 2.69
C VAL A 297 -0.73 9.58 2.47
N VAL A 298 -1.68 9.37 3.37
CA VAL A 298 -2.96 10.08 3.39
C VAL A 298 -3.16 10.78 4.72
N ILE A 299 -3.88 11.88 4.69
CA ILE A 299 -4.33 12.61 5.88
C ILE A 299 -5.85 12.64 5.91
N ALA A 300 -6.43 12.34 7.06
CA ALA A 300 -7.87 12.47 7.28
C ALA A 300 -8.15 13.01 8.68
N ARG A 301 -9.35 13.57 8.87
CA ARG A 301 -9.85 13.91 10.21
C ARG A 301 -10.53 12.71 10.84
N VAL A 302 -9.84 12.06 11.75
CA VAL A 302 -10.36 10.94 12.56
C VAL A 302 -10.85 11.52 13.89
N ASN A 303 -12.13 11.34 14.18
CA ASN A 303 -12.76 11.88 15.40
C ASN A 303 -12.47 13.39 15.63
N GLY A 304 -12.42 14.16 14.54
CA GLY A 304 -12.16 15.61 14.57
C GLY A 304 -10.68 16.01 14.58
N VAL A 305 -9.74 15.07 14.71
CA VAL A 305 -8.30 15.32 14.77
C VAL A 305 -7.62 14.86 13.47
N GLU A 306 -6.67 15.61 12.97
CA GLU A 306 -5.88 15.19 11.81
C GLU A 306 -4.98 13.99 12.18
N GLN A 307 -5.09 12.94 11.39
CA GLN A 307 -4.33 11.72 11.54
C GLN A 307 -3.76 11.32 10.19
N LEU A 308 -2.51 10.83 10.21
CA LEU A 308 -1.85 10.30 9.03
C LEU A 308 -2.05 8.79 8.98
N ALA A 309 -2.17 8.26 7.77
CA ALA A 309 -1.97 6.85 7.49
C ALA A 309 -0.95 6.69 6.36
N VAL A 310 -0.18 5.62 6.40
CA VAL A 310 0.81 5.28 5.37
C VAL A 310 0.63 3.88 4.85
N LEU A 311 1.04 3.66 3.60
CA LEU A 311 1.06 2.37 2.93
C LEU A 311 2.47 2.07 2.44
N GLY A 312 2.93 0.85 2.64
CA GLY A 312 4.23 0.41 2.20
C GLY A 312 4.32 -1.08 1.93
N GLU A 313 5.51 -1.52 1.58
CA GLU A 313 5.84 -2.92 1.32
C GLU A 313 7.16 -3.28 1.99
N SER A 314 7.20 -4.47 2.61
CA SER A 314 8.40 -5.02 3.23
C SER A 314 8.71 -6.39 2.61
N ALA A 315 9.96 -6.60 2.23
CA ALA A 315 10.42 -7.88 1.70
C ALA A 315 11.03 -8.73 2.83
N GLY A 316 10.58 -9.98 2.94
CA GLY A 316 11.06 -10.92 3.93
C GLY A 316 10.50 -10.72 5.34
N GLY A 317 11.10 -11.41 6.32
CA GLY A 317 10.52 -11.57 7.66
C GLY A 317 10.77 -10.42 8.64
N ASN A 318 11.71 -9.52 8.33
CA ASN A 318 12.07 -8.41 9.21
C ASN A 318 10.97 -7.35 9.26
N SER A 319 10.74 -6.77 10.44
CA SER A 319 9.60 -5.88 10.68
C SER A 319 10.00 -4.41 10.55
N VAL A 320 9.30 -3.66 9.70
CA VAL A 320 9.48 -2.20 9.56
C VAL A 320 9.12 -1.45 10.85
N PHE A 321 8.17 -1.99 11.63
CA PHE A 321 7.71 -1.45 12.90
C PHE A 321 8.71 -1.59 14.05
N ARG A 322 9.80 -2.36 13.86
CA ARG A 322 10.88 -2.42 14.85
C ARG A 322 11.70 -1.12 14.88
N TRP A 323 11.72 -0.38 13.76
CA TRP A 323 12.57 0.79 13.56
C TRP A 323 11.76 1.95 12.99
N ASP A 324 10.76 2.41 13.73
CA ASP A 324 9.90 3.53 13.33
C ASP A 324 10.60 4.91 13.38
N GLY A 325 11.88 4.94 13.76
CA GLY A 325 12.70 6.16 13.82
C GLY A 325 12.44 7.04 15.04
N LYS A 326 11.60 6.60 16.00
CA LYS A 326 11.33 7.32 17.25
C LYS A 326 11.44 6.45 18.49
N HIS A 327 11.12 5.17 18.35
CA HIS A 327 11.23 4.16 19.39
C HIS A 327 12.41 3.23 19.09
N LEU A 328 13.56 3.80 18.70
CA LEU A 328 14.81 3.04 18.53
C LEU A 328 15.25 2.49 19.90
N GLY A 329 14.72 1.33 20.29
CA GLY A 329 15.06 0.63 21.54
C GLY A 329 14.14 0.88 22.74
N LYS A 330 13.22 1.85 22.69
CA LYS A 330 12.14 1.91 23.68
C LYS A 330 11.04 0.94 23.27
N TYR A 331 11.19 -0.29 23.75
CA TYR A 331 10.15 -1.29 23.65
C TYR A 331 8.96 -0.96 24.53
N TYR A 332 9.02 0.05 25.41
CA TYR A 332 8.04 0.30 26.47
C TYR A 332 7.62 1.78 26.59
N GLU A 333 6.34 2.04 26.86
CA GLU A 333 5.78 3.31 27.35
C GLU A 333 5.44 3.19 28.84
N VAL A 334 5.42 4.29 29.57
CA VAL A 334 4.97 4.29 30.96
C VAL A 334 3.46 4.49 30.98
N ASN A 335 2.70 3.49 31.41
CA ASN A 335 1.25 3.60 31.52
C ASN A 335 0.84 4.56 32.67
N SER A 336 -0.46 4.83 32.82
CA SER A 336 -1.00 5.70 33.87
C SER A 336 -0.65 5.27 35.30
N GLN A 337 -0.16 4.04 35.49
CA GLN A 337 0.23 3.46 36.77
C GLN A 337 1.75 3.53 37.00
N GLY A 338 2.52 4.15 36.08
CA GLY A 338 3.97 4.22 36.20
C GLY A 338 4.71 2.99 35.68
N ASN A 339 4.03 2.01 35.08
CA ASN A 339 4.65 0.78 34.61
C ASN A 339 5.09 0.90 33.15
N GLU A 340 6.30 0.43 32.86
CA GLU A 340 6.77 0.20 31.48
C GLU A 340 5.96 -0.93 30.83
N VAL A 341 5.13 -0.60 29.83
CA VAL A 341 4.34 -1.54 29.03
C VAL A 341 4.82 -1.52 27.59
N PRO A 342 4.94 -2.67 26.89
CA PRO A 342 5.49 -2.66 25.56
C PRO A 342 4.71 -1.78 24.59
N ILE A 343 5.38 -0.89 23.85
CA ILE A 343 4.76 -0.19 22.72
C ILE A 343 4.69 -1.21 21.57
N GLU A 344 3.65 -2.04 21.56
CA GLU A 344 3.34 -2.88 20.41
C GLU A 344 2.78 -2.01 19.27
N THR A 345 3.67 -1.32 18.56
CA THR A 345 3.31 -0.61 17.32
C THR A 345 2.82 -1.57 16.24
N ARG A 346 3.15 -2.87 16.35
CA ARG A 346 2.71 -3.91 15.41
C ARG A 346 1.57 -4.75 15.97
N VAL A 347 0.37 -4.59 15.42
CA VAL A 347 -0.82 -5.35 15.78
C VAL A 347 -0.92 -6.65 14.96
N LYS A 348 -1.06 -7.80 15.64
CA LYS A 348 -1.09 -9.15 15.04
C LYS A 348 -2.33 -9.96 15.50
N PRO A 349 -3.54 -9.63 15.02
CA PRO A 349 -4.76 -10.31 15.45
C PRO A 349 -4.85 -11.76 14.93
N ASP A 350 -4.16 -12.08 13.84
CA ASP A 350 -4.24 -13.37 13.18
C ASP A 350 -2.94 -13.75 12.45
N ALA A 351 -2.90 -14.96 11.88
CA ALA A 351 -1.78 -15.46 11.10
C ALA A 351 -1.50 -14.62 9.83
N TYR A 352 -2.52 -13.98 9.25
CA TYR A 352 -2.40 -13.15 8.07
C TYR A 352 -1.86 -11.73 8.37
N SER A 353 -1.62 -11.40 9.64
CA SER A 353 -0.85 -10.21 10.07
C SER A 353 0.58 -10.54 10.50
N ASN A 354 0.94 -11.82 10.49
CA ASN A 354 2.25 -12.31 10.93
C ASN A 354 3.15 -12.60 9.72
N THR A 355 4.45 -12.29 9.81
CA THR A 355 5.42 -12.39 8.71
C THR A 355 6.26 -13.66 8.76
N TYR A 356 5.83 -14.66 9.55
CA TYR A 356 6.50 -15.97 9.61
C TYR A 356 6.38 -16.73 8.28
N ASN A 357 7.34 -17.62 8.03
CA ASN A 357 7.44 -18.42 6.80
C ASN A 357 7.43 -17.58 5.51
N SER A 358 8.15 -16.45 5.55
CA SER A 358 8.11 -15.39 4.53
C SER A 358 8.97 -15.61 3.30
N ARG A 359 10.12 -16.28 3.44
CA ARG A 359 11.12 -16.39 2.35
C ARG A 359 11.33 -15.01 1.69
N SER A 360 11.12 -14.91 0.38
CA SER A 360 11.28 -13.69 -0.42
C SER A 360 9.96 -12.98 -0.74
N ALA A 361 8.88 -13.28 -0.02
CA ALA A 361 7.60 -12.62 -0.27
C ALA A 361 7.62 -11.13 0.14
N HIS A 362 6.82 -10.35 -0.59
CA HIS A 362 6.65 -8.92 -0.40
C HIS A 362 5.31 -8.65 0.28
N PHE A 363 5.35 -8.14 1.52
CA PHE A 363 4.15 -7.91 2.32
C PHE A 363 3.80 -6.44 2.33
N LEU A 364 2.57 -6.14 1.93
CA LEU A 364 1.96 -4.86 2.21
C LEU A 364 1.92 -4.65 3.73
N TYR A 365 2.26 -3.44 4.16
CA TYR A 365 2.01 -2.97 5.50
C TYR A 365 1.35 -1.59 5.45
N TYR A 366 0.59 -1.27 6.49
CA TYR A 366 -0.01 0.03 6.69
C TYR A 366 0.10 0.43 8.15
N ALA A 367 0.11 1.73 8.40
CA ALA A 367 0.28 2.28 9.74
C ALA A 367 -0.49 3.57 9.92
N THR A 368 -0.93 3.84 11.14
CA THR A 368 -1.44 5.16 11.54
C THR A 368 -0.38 5.91 12.32
N ILE A 369 -0.28 7.20 12.04
CA ILE A 369 0.80 8.04 12.57
C ILE A 369 0.18 9.29 13.16
N ARG A 370 0.65 9.66 14.35
CA ARG A 370 0.27 10.90 15.00
C ARG A 370 0.87 12.07 14.22
N GLU A 371 0.01 12.95 13.75
CA GLU A 371 0.39 14.07 12.89
C GLU A 371 1.34 15.06 13.61
N SER A 372 1.15 15.27 14.91
CA SER A 372 1.87 16.30 15.67
C SER A 372 3.38 16.09 15.74
N ASP A 373 3.80 14.83 15.82
CA ASP A 373 5.19 14.46 16.09
C ASP A 373 5.65 13.27 15.25
N GLY A 374 4.81 12.62 14.45
CA GLY A 374 5.15 11.48 13.61
C GLY A 374 5.28 10.14 14.35
N ILE A 375 4.78 9.99 15.57
CA ILE A 375 4.82 8.69 16.26
C ILE A 375 3.89 7.68 15.57
N VAL A 376 4.40 6.47 15.28
CA VAL A 376 3.58 5.35 14.78
C VAL A 376 2.71 4.85 15.91
N MET A 377 1.39 5.01 15.78
CA MET A 377 0.42 4.63 16.82
C MET A 377 0.05 3.15 16.72
N ALA A 378 -0.11 2.65 15.49
CA ALA A 378 -0.43 1.26 15.19
C ALA A 378 0.02 0.95 13.77
N GLY A 379 0.30 -0.32 13.52
CA GLY A 379 0.75 -0.82 12.22
C GLY A 379 0.47 -2.30 12.08
N GLN A 380 0.17 -2.74 10.87
CA GLN A 380 -0.16 -4.12 10.57
C GLN A 380 0.33 -4.52 9.18
N TYR A 381 0.59 -5.82 9.01
CA TYR A 381 0.85 -6.43 7.71
C TYR A 381 -0.42 -7.06 7.13
N ALA A 382 -0.54 -7.06 5.81
CA ALA A 382 -1.46 -7.93 5.08
C ALA A 382 -0.64 -9.04 4.40
N VAL A 383 -0.76 -10.26 4.92
CA VAL A 383 0.04 -11.42 4.54
C VAL A 383 -0.87 -12.52 4.01
N PRO A 384 -1.12 -12.56 2.70
CA PRO A 384 -1.62 -13.73 2.00
C PRO A 384 -0.87 -15.00 2.37
N ARG A 385 -1.55 -16.14 2.33
CA ARG A 385 -0.95 -17.42 2.73
C ARG A 385 -1.37 -18.56 1.84
N LEU A 386 -0.39 -19.36 1.44
CA LEU A 386 -0.62 -20.67 0.84
C LEU A 386 -1.25 -21.60 1.89
N PRO A 387 -2.03 -22.63 1.47
CA PRO A 387 -2.49 -23.66 2.38
C PRO A 387 -1.27 -24.40 2.95
N ASP A 388 -1.35 -24.83 4.21
CA ASP A 388 -0.32 -25.68 4.78
C ASP A 388 -0.33 -27.07 4.10
N ALA A 389 0.86 -27.58 3.75
CA ALA A 389 1.01 -28.82 3.00
C ALA A 389 0.54 -30.07 3.77
N THR A 390 0.51 -30.01 5.10
CA THR A 390 0.08 -31.10 5.98
C THR A 390 -1.35 -30.94 6.45
N ASN A 391 -1.87 -29.70 6.48
CA ASN A 391 -3.24 -29.41 6.82
C ASN A 391 -3.74 -28.18 6.05
N PRO A 392 -4.45 -28.35 4.91
CA PRO A 392 -4.95 -27.24 4.10
C PRO A 392 -5.87 -26.25 4.83
N LEU A 393 -6.42 -26.61 5.99
CA LEU A 393 -7.20 -25.71 6.84
C LEU A 393 -6.33 -24.75 7.65
N ARG A 394 -5.01 -24.91 7.65
CA ARG A 394 -4.07 -24.05 8.36
C ARG A 394 -3.32 -23.12 7.41
N PRO A 395 -3.02 -21.88 7.86
CA PRO A 395 -2.18 -20.94 7.13
C PRO A 395 -0.73 -21.45 7.02
N GLY A 396 -0.32 -21.77 5.80
CA GLY A 396 1.03 -22.26 5.47
C GLY A 396 2.03 -21.14 5.23
N LEU A 397 2.80 -21.26 4.15
CA LEU A 397 3.82 -20.28 3.75
C LEU A 397 3.18 -18.92 3.44
N ALA A 398 3.86 -17.84 3.83
CA ALA A 398 3.41 -16.51 3.47
C ALA A 398 3.61 -16.25 1.98
N ASN A 399 2.76 -15.40 1.42
CA ASN A 399 2.83 -14.97 0.04
C ASN A 399 2.62 -13.46 -0.07
N SER A 400 2.87 -12.91 -1.26
CA SER A 400 2.97 -11.48 -1.46
C SER A 400 1.59 -10.80 -1.50
N PHE A 401 1.52 -9.63 -0.89
CA PHE A 401 0.50 -8.62 -1.17
C PHE A 401 1.24 -7.37 -1.61
N ARG A 402 1.06 -6.96 -2.87
CA ARG A 402 1.82 -5.84 -3.44
C ARG A 402 1.11 -4.51 -3.15
N ALA A 403 1.88 -3.52 -2.73
CA ALA A 403 1.40 -2.19 -2.36
C ALA A 403 1.82 -1.09 -3.33
N LYS A 404 2.80 -1.35 -4.20
CA LYS A 404 3.49 -0.33 -5.02
C LYS A 404 2.54 0.54 -5.83
N ASP A 405 1.56 -0.08 -6.47
CA ASP A 405 0.54 0.59 -7.26
C ASP A 405 -0.82 0.46 -6.57
N GLY A 406 -0.87 0.24 -5.25
CA GLY A 406 -2.09 0.11 -4.47
C GLY A 406 -2.73 1.45 -4.10
N GLY A 407 -3.73 1.41 -3.21
CA GLY A 407 -4.42 2.59 -2.70
C GLY A 407 -4.65 2.51 -1.19
N LEU A 408 -4.67 3.66 -0.54
CA LEU A 408 -4.93 3.82 0.89
C LEU A 408 -6.00 4.89 1.12
N ALA A 409 -6.93 4.63 2.03
CA ALA A 409 -7.83 5.64 2.55
C ALA A 409 -8.11 5.43 4.06
N LEU A 410 -8.51 6.51 4.73
CA LEU A 410 -8.84 6.54 6.15
C LEU A 410 -10.18 7.24 6.31
N ASP A 411 -11.16 6.60 6.96
CA ASP A 411 -12.45 7.25 7.23
C ASP A 411 -12.43 8.10 8.50
N SER A 412 -13.53 8.82 8.75
CA SER A 412 -13.66 9.70 9.91
C SER A 412 -13.70 8.98 11.26
N LYS A 413 -13.91 7.66 11.27
CA LYS A 413 -13.86 6.80 12.46
C LYS A 413 -12.46 6.20 12.66
N GLY A 414 -11.58 6.32 11.67
CA GLY A 414 -10.23 5.78 11.67
C GLY A 414 -10.13 4.37 11.08
N ASN A 415 -11.17 3.84 10.43
CA ASN A 415 -11.02 2.57 9.71
C ASN A 415 -10.10 2.78 8.51
N ILE A 416 -9.26 1.78 8.26
CA ILE A 416 -8.23 1.82 7.22
C ILE A 416 -8.71 0.96 6.07
N TYR A 417 -8.63 1.54 4.87
CA TYR A 417 -9.00 0.88 3.63
C TYR A 417 -7.76 0.79 2.76
N VAL A 418 -7.46 -0.41 2.29
CA VAL A 418 -6.30 -0.71 1.47
C VAL A 418 -6.74 -1.49 0.25
N VAL A 419 -6.18 -1.15 -0.89
CA VAL A 419 -6.30 -1.95 -2.12
C VAL A 419 -4.93 -2.24 -2.71
N GLY A 420 -4.83 -3.36 -3.42
CA GLY A 420 -3.62 -3.76 -4.13
C GLY A 420 -3.78 -5.14 -4.76
N THR A 421 -2.66 -5.86 -4.91
CA THR A 421 -2.62 -7.17 -5.58
C THR A 421 -2.23 -8.27 -4.61
N ALA A 422 -3.09 -9.27 -4.43
CA ALA A 422 -2.78 -10.46 -3.64
C ALA A 422 -2.27 -11.60 -4.54
N ALA A 423 -1.10 -12.14 -4.21
CA ALA A 423 -0.47 -13.23 -4.96
C ALA A 423 -0.86 -14.63 -4.46
N TYR A 424 -1.74 -14.75 -3.45
CA TYR A 424 -2.52 -15.94 -3.10
C TYR A 424 -3.57 -15.64 -2.01
N GLY A 425 -4.31 -16.67 -1.62
CA GLY A 425 -5.25 -16.83 -0.51
C GLY A 425 -5.19 -15.76 0.57
N ILE A 426 -6.18 -14.88 0.50
CA ILE A 426 -6.59 -13.99 1.57
C ILE A 426 -7.47 -14.74 2.57
N LEU A 427 -7.58 -14.23 3.79
CA LEU A 427 -8.43 -14.83 4.82
C LEU A 427 -9.90 -14.91 4.36
N ASP A 428 -10.55 -16.05 4.63
CA ASP A 428 -11.97 -16.31 4.36
C ASP A 428 -12.42 -16.15 2.89
N ARG A 429 -11.52 -16.34 1.92
CA ARG A 429 -11.83 -16.17 0.48
C ARG A 429 -13.14 -16.85 0.07
N ASP A 430 -13.29 -18.13 0.40
CA ASP A 430 -14.39 -18.99 -0.08
C ASP A 430 -15.75 -18.61 0.52
N PHE A 431 -15.75 -17.72 1.52
CA PHE A 431 -16.95 -17.18 2.18
C PHE A 431 -17.33 -15.78 1.68
N ASN A 432 -16.60 -15.24 0.71
CA ASN A 432 -16.91 -13.95 0.10
C ASN A 432 -17.85 -14.11 -1.10
N SER A 433 -18.87 -13.27 -1.13
CA SER A 433 -19.80 -13.13 -2.25
C SER A 433 -20.19 -11.67 -2.46
N PHE A 434 -20.57 -11.34 -3.68
CA PHE A 434 -21.16 -10.05 -4.04
C PHE A 434 -22.55 -10.25 -4.60
N ASN A 435 -23.55 -9.68 -3.94
CA ASN A 435 -24.96 -9.78 -4.33
C ASN A 435 -25.39 -11.25 -4.56
N GLY A 436 -24.95 -12.17 -3.70
CA GLY A 436 -25.19 -13.61 -3.78
C GLY A 436 -24.30 -14.39 -4.75
N GLU A 437 -23.50 -13.72 -5.59
CA GLU A 437 -22.52 -14.38 -6.47
C GLU A 437 -21.21 -14.62 -5.72
N LYS A 438 -20.78 -15.88 -5.63
CA LYS A 438 -19.50 -16.23 -4.98
C LYS A 438 -18.32 -15.66 -5.75
N VAL A 439 -17.32 -15.19 -5.01
CA VAL A 439 -16.01 -14.87 -5.55
C VAL A 439 -15.40 -16.13 -6.19
N ALA A 440 -14.70 -15.95 -7.31
CA ALA A 440 -14.06 -17.05 -8.02
C ALA A 440 -13.00 -17.77 -7.16
N PRO A 441 -12.72 -19.06 -7.44
CA PRO A 441 -11.51 -19.71 -6.95
C PRO A 441 -10.26 -18.86 -7.23
N TYR A 442 -9.24 -19.03 -6.39
CA TYR A 442 -8.01 -18.26 -6.55
C TYR A 442 -7.37 -18.46 -7.92
N LYS A 443 -6.92 -17.34 -8.48
CA LYS A 443 -6.17 -17.21 -9.71
C LYS A 443 -5.09 -16.13 -9.51
N PRO A 444 -3.89 -16.26 -10.11
CA PRO A 444 -2.79 -15.32 -9.89
C PRO A 444 -3.18 -13.84 -9.96
N TYR A 445 -2.74 -13.07 -8.95
CA TYR A 445 -2.85 -11.60 -8.92
C TYR A 445 -4.28 -11.07 -8.71
N ASP A 446 -4.94 -11.45 -7.61
CA ASP A 446 -6.25 -10.88 -7.30
C ASP A 446 -6.19 -9.37 -7.05
N LEU A 447 -7.12 -8.64 -7.65
CA LEU A 447 -7.47 -7.29 -7.22
C LEU A 447 -8.18 -7.38 -5.87
N ALA A 448 -7.46 -7.06 -4.80
CA ALA A 448 -7.91 -7.30 -3.43
C ALA A 448 -8.17 -5.99 -2.68
N PHE A 449 -9.27 -5.97 -1.94
CA PHE A 449 -9.68 -4.90 -1.02
C PHE A 449 -9.63 -5.40 0.42
N LEU A 450 -9.06 -4.59 1.31
CA LEU A 450 -8.95 -4.85 2.74
C LEU A 450 -9.47 -3.63 3.52
N MET A 451 -10.36 -3.86 4.48
CA MET A 451 -10.83 -2.88 5.46
C MET A 451 -10.55 -3.38 6.87
N VAL A 452 -10.01 -2.52 7.71
CA VAL A 452 -9.55 -2.87 9.06
C VAL A 452 -10.05 -1.83 10.07
N SER A 453 -10.38 -2.29 11.27
CA SER A 453 -10.79 -1.45 12.39
C SER A 453 -9.71 -0.42 12.77
N PRO A 454 -10.07 0.68 13.47
CA PRO A 454 -9.13 1.75 13.79
C PRO A 454 -7.96 1.30 14.67
N ASP A 455 -8.18 0.30 15.52
CA ASP A 455 -7.15 -0.30 16.38
C ASP A 455 -6.36 -1.43 15.70
N MET A 456 -6.67 -1.73 14.43
CA MET A 456 -6.12 -2.81 13.62
C MET A 456 -6.32 -4.23 14.19
N LYS A 457 -7.17 -4.40 15.21
CA LYS A 457 -7.40 -5.70 15.84
C LYS A 457 -8.42 -6.55 15.10
N GLN A 458 -9.17 -5.98 14.16
CA GLN A 458 -10.19 -6.69 13.40
C GLN A 458 -10.08 -6.39 11.90
N ARG A 459 -10.02 -7.46 11.09
CA ARG A 459 -10.23 -7.38 9.64
C ARG A 459 -11.73 -7.37 9.36
N LEU A 460 -12.26 -6.18 9.12
CA LEU A 460 -13.67 -5.97 8.85
C LEU A 460 -14.06 -6.61 7.51
N ARG A 461 -13.23 -6.41 6.47
CA ARG A 461 -13.45 -6.98 5.14
C ARG A 461 -12.11 -7.33 4.48
N TRP A 462 -12.03 -8.47 3.81
CA TRP A 462 -10.92 -8.78 2.90
C TRP A 462 -11.46 -9.62 1.74
N THR A 463 -11.58 -9.03 0.56
CA THR A 463 -12.23 -9.69 -0.58
C THR A 463 -11.52 -9.39 -1.89
N PRO A 464 -11.41 -10.35 -2.82
CA PRO A 464 -11.07 -10.08 -4.20
C PRO A 464 -12.33 -9.65 -4.96
N PHE A 465 -12.17 -9.17 -6.19
CA PHE A 465 -13.30 -8.83 -7.07
C PHE A 465 -13.43 -9.77 -8.29
N SER A 466 -12.73 -10.90 -8.26
CA SER A 466 -12.75 -11.87 -9.35
C SER A 466 -14.07 -12.65 -9.41
N ARG A 467 -14.58 -12.79 -10.63
CA ARG A 467 -15.78 -13.54 -11.00
C ARG A 467 -15.39 -14.84 -11.69
N ASN A 468 -16.15 -15.92 -11.50
CA ASN A 468 -15.85 -17.22 -12.12
C ASN A 468 -15.68 -17.10 -13.65
N PRO A 469 -14.64 -17.68 -14.28
CA PRO A 469 -13.61 -18.61 -13.76
C PRO A 469 -12.42 -18.00 -12.99
N GLY A 470 -12.37 -16.68 -12.81
CA GLY A 470 -11.32 -15.94 -12.12
C GLY A 470 -10.78 -14.81 -12.98
N GLY A 471 -10.05 -13.89 -12.35
CA GLY A 471 -9.42 -12.73 -13.01
C GLY A 471 -8.35 -12.12 -12.12
N GLY A 472 -7.44 -11.38 -12.75
CA GLY A 472 -6.25 -10.83 -12.10
C GLY A 472 -5.79 -9.49 -12.67
N GLY A 473 -4.98 -8.80 -11.88
CA GLY A 473 -4.49 -7.46 -12.14
C GLY A 473 -4.14 -6.72 -10.85
N GLU A 474 -4.39 -5.42 -10.82
CA GLU A 474 -4.04 -4.54 -9.70
C GLU A 474 -5.12 -3.49 -9.44
N PHE A 475 -5.47 -3.28 -8.17
CA PHE A 475 -6.18 -2.07 -7.80
C PHE A 475 -5.19 -0.92 -7.63
N ASN A 476 -5.50 0.20 -8.28
CA ASN A 476 -4.66 1.37 -8.38
C ASN A 476 -4.98 2.47 -7.36
N ASN A 477 -6.24 2.61 -6.96
CA ASN A 477 -6.67 3.69 -6.07
C ASN A 477 -8.02 3.39 -5.40
N ILE A 478 -8.32 4.13 -4.34
CA ILE A 478 -9.53 4.00 -3.52
C ILE A 478 -10.00 5.37 -3.04
N ALA A 479 -11.31 5.58 -3.02
CA ALA A 479 -11.94 6.78 -2.46
C ALA A 479 -13.15 6.42 -1.60
N LEU A 480 -13.46 7.30 -0.64
CA LEU A 480 -14.54 7.13 0.33
C LEU A 480 -15.58 8.26 0.17
N PHE A 481 -16.86 7.92 0.30
CA PHE A 481 -17.93 8.92 0.39
C PHE A 481 -19.11 8.37 1.19
N GLY A 482 -19.32 8.91 2.39
CA GLY A 482 -20.36 8.41 3.31
C GLY A 482 -20.13 6.94 3.64
N ASP A 483 -21.09 6.10 3.28
CA ASP A 483 -21.05 4.63 3.42
C ASP A 483 -20.56 3.91 2.15
N ARG A 484 -20.06 4.64 1.15
CA ARG A 484 -19.58 4.08 -0.12
C ARG A 484 -18.08 4.10 -0.23
N VAL A 485 -17.54 3.05 -0.83
CA VAL A 485 -16.12 2.91 -1.20
C VAL A 485 -16.06 2.68 -2.69
N ALA A 486 -15.33 3.52 -3.42
CA ALA A 486 -15.00 3.28 -4.82
C ALA A 486 -13.55 2.81 -4.94
N VAL A 487 -13.33 1.79 -5.75
CA VAL A 487 -12.01 1.23 -6.06
C VAL A 487 -11.83 1.22 -7.57
N VAL A 488 -10.65 1.60 -8.04
CA VAL A 488 -10.30 1.52 -9.46
C VAL A 488 -9.02 0.74 -9.67
N GLY A 489 -8.91 0.06 -10.79
CA GLY A 489 -7.77 -0.79 -11.08
C GLY A 489 -7.58 -1.09 -12.56
N THR A 490 -6.54 -1.87 -12.80
CA THR A 490 -6.19 -2.46 -14.09
C THR A 490 -6.42 -3.95 -14.01
N VAL A 491 -7.23 -4.47 -14.92
CA VAL A 491 -7.45 -5.90 -15.10
C VAL A 491 -6.52 -6.36 -16.21
N ASP A 492 -5.56 -7.22 -15.88
CA ASP A 492 -4.64 -7.79 -16.85
C ASP A 492 -5.27 -8.99 -17.58
N TRP A 493 -6.18 -9.72 -16.92
CA TRP A 493 -6.85 -10.89 -17.48
C TRP A 493 -8.07 -11.35 -16.67
N GLY A 494 -8.94 -12.16 -17.30
CA GLY A 494 -10.05 -12.88 -16.66
C GLY A 494 -11.25 -12.02 -16.27
N TYR A 495 -12.09 -12.48 -15.36
CA TYR A 495 -13.43 -11.92 -15.14
C TYR A 495 -13.50 -11.21 -13.80
N MET A 496 -14.12 -10.04 -13.81
CA MET A 496 -14.41 -9.25 -12.63
C MET A 496 -15.91 -9.24 -12.35
N MET A 497 -16.26 -9.02 -11.08
CA MET A 497 -17.64 -8.83 -10.66
C MET A 497 -18.23 -7.59 -11.32
N THR A 498 -19.38 -7.72 -11.97
CA THR A 498 -20.09 -6.62 -12.63
C THR A 498 -21.56 -6.60 -12.23
N THR A 499 -22.20 -5.43 -12.27
CA THR A 499 -23.61 -5.26 -11.92
C THR A 499 -24.48 -4.97 -13.16
N PRO A 500 -25.79 -5.28 -13.13
CA PRO A 500 -26.71 -4.86 -14.18
C PRO A 500 -26.66 -3.34 -14.44
N GLY A 501 -26.55 -2.95 -15.70
CA GLY A 501 -26.39 -1.54 -16.10
C GLY A 501 -24.95 -1.01 -16.01
N SER A 502 -23.95 -1.88 -15.94
CA SER A 502 -22.54 -1.52 -16.07
C SER A 502 -22.25 -0.75 -17.36
N LEU A 503 -21.43 0.30 -17.30
CA LEU A 503 -20.98 1.11 -18.44
C LEU A 503 -20.34 0.27 -19.55
N ALA A 504 -19.57 -0.74 -19.17
CA ALA A 504 -19.04 -1.74 -20.08
C ALA A 504 -19.20 -3.12 -19.42
N PRO A 505 -20.15 -3.95 -19.87
CA PRO A 505 -20.20 -5.34 -19.44
C PRO A 505 -18.91 -6.03 -19.90
N ASN A 506 -18.45 -7.01 -19.11
CA ASN A 506 -17.13 -7.62 -19.21
C ASN A 506 -16.62 -7.77 -20.67
N PRO A 507 -15.68 -6.92 -21.11
CA PRO A 507 -15.29 -6.83 -22.51
C PRO A 507 -14.40 -7.99 -22.98
N LEU A 508 -13.98 -8.88 -22.07
CA LEU A 508 -12.94 -9.84 -22.39
C LEU A 508 -13.48 -10.96 -23.29
N ASN A 509 -12.81 -11.06 -24.45
CA ASN A 509 -13.06 -12.05 -25.47
C ASN A 509 -12.78 -13.46 -24.90
N PRO A 510 -13.79 -14.36 -24.82
CA PRO A 510 -13.61 -15.71 -24.29
C PRO A 510 -12.52 -16.51 -25.03
N ALA A 511 -12.15 -16.13 -26.26
CA ALA A 511 -11.07 -16.75 -27.02
C ALA A 511 -9.66 -16.60 -26.42
N LYS A 512 -9.47 -15.86 -25.32
CA LYS A 512 -8.17 -15.70 -24.64
C LYS A 512 -7.99 -16.60 -23.41
N GLU A 513 -9.03 -17.30 -22.94
CA GLU A 513 -8.92 -18.27 -21.83
C GLU A 513 -8.01 -19.46 -22.16
N SER A 514 -7.85 -19.81 -23.44
CA SER A 514 -7.17 -21.04 -23.86
C SER A 514 -5.65 -20.99 -23.81
N VAL A 515 -5.02 -19.82 -23.63
CA VAL A 515 -3.56 -19.68 -23.73
C VAL A 515 -2.86 -19.55 -22.37
N VAL A 516 -3.60 -19.25 -21.29
CA VAL A 516 -3.04 -19.15 -19.93
C VAL A 516 -3.11 -20.49 -19.17
N ASN A 517 -3.82 -21.48 -19.70
CA ASN A 517 -4.01 -22.78 -19.05
C ASN A 517 -2.92 -23.79 -19.42
N GLY A 518 -1.72 -23.61 -18.85
CA GLY A 518 -1.07 -24.78 -18.23
C GLY A 518 -1.93 -25.18 -17.03
N ALA A 519 -2.15 -26.48 -16.80
CA ALA A 519 -3.11 -27.01 -15.83
C ALA A 519 -2.99 -26.44 -14.39
N ASP A 520 -1.86 -25.80 -14.07
CA ASP A 520 -1.51 -25.31 -12.73
C ASP A 520 -1.52 -23.78 -12.60
N GLY A 521 -1.88 -23.04 -13.66
CA GLY A 521 -1.82 -21.56 -13.66
C GLY A 521 -0.41 -21.00 -13.47
N LEU A 522 0.61 -21.82 -13.66
CA LEU A 522 2.02 -21.39 -13.71
C LEU A 522 2.30 -20.74 -15.07
N PRO A 523 3.19 -19.73 -15.11
CA PRO A 523 3.62 -19.14 -16.37
C PRO A 523 4.17 -20.22 -17.29
N VAL A 524 3.83 -20.17 -18.58
CA VAL A 524 4.40 -21.07 -19.58
C VAL A 524 5.89 -20.73 -19.70
N LEU A 525 6.74 -21.57 -19.12
CA LEU A 525 8.18 -21.46 -19.25
C LEU A 525 8.60 -21.98 -20.63
N ASP A 526 9.53 -21.33 -21.30
CA ASP A 526 10.17 -21.87 -22.50
C ASP A 526 10.99 -23.12 -22.14
N ALA A 527 11.55 -23.76 -23.17
CA ALA A 527 12.46 -24.89 -23.00
C ALA A 527 13.68 -24.59 -22.11
N ASN A 528 13.95 -23.32 -21.78
CA ASN A 528 15.05 -22.88 -20.91
C ASN A 528 14.58 -22.48 -19.50
N GLY A 529 13.31 -22.72 -19.15
CA GLY A 529 12.78 -22.35 -17.83
C GLY A 529 12.52 -20.85 -17.65
N LYS A 530 12.55 -20.06 -18.73
CA LYS A 530 12.26 -18.63 -18.71
C LYS A 530 10.79 -18.42 -19.05
N GLU A 531 10.08 -17.57 -18.30
CA GLU A 531 8.71 -17.20 -18.67
C GLU A 531 8.67 -16.75 -20.12
N THR A 532 8.00 -17.52 -20.99
CA THR A 532 7.70 -17.01 -22.32
C THR A 532 6.78 -15.84 -22.11
N ALA A 533 7.13 -14.67 -22.66
CA ALA A 533 6.17 -13.62 -22.88
C ALA A 533 5.11 -14.23 -23.82
N SER A 534 4.05 -14.81 -23.25
CA SER A 534 3.00 -15.43 -24.02
C SER A 534 2.50 -14.39 -25.01
N GLY A 535 2.48 -14.73 -26.30
CA GLY A 535 2.03 -13.83 -27.37
C GLY A 535 0.55 -13.44 -27.28
N VAL A 536 -0.08 -13.57 -26.11
CA VAL A 536 -1.38 -13.00 -25.81
C VAL A 536 -1.18 -11.49 -25.68
N PRO A 537 -1.84 -10.66 -26.51
CA PRO A 537 -1.79 -9.22 -26.30
C PRO A 537 -2.34 -8.95 -24.90
N ASN A 538 -1.48 -8.39 -24.02
CA ASN A 538 -1.84 -7.82 -22.72
C ASN A 538 -2.88 -6.72 -22.96
N VAL A 539 -4.14 -7.11 -23.11
CA VAL A 539 -5.25 -6.18 -23.12
C VAL A 539 -5.53 -5.92 -21.66
N ARG A 540 -4.90 -4.85 -21.18
CA ARG A 540 -5.27 -4.20 -19.94
C ARG A 540 -6.58 -3.50 -20.18
N ASP A 541 -7.49 -3.62 -19.21
CA ASP A 541 -8.75 -2.87 -19.17
C ASP A 541 -8.90 -2.20 -17.80
N GLY A 542 -9.47 -0.99 -17.79
CA GLY A 542 -9.80 -0.30 -16.55
C GLY A 542 -11.01 -0.93 -15.86
N TYR A 543 -11.02 -0.99 -14.54
CA TYR A 543 -12.14 -1.46 -13.73
C TYR A 543 -12.52 -0.46 -12.64
N LEU A 544 -13.82 -0.35 -12.36
CA LEU A 544 -14.41 0.38 -11.24
C LEU A 544 -15.37 -0.52 -10.47
N GLY A 545 -15.13 -0.64 -9.17
CA GLY A 545 -16.05 -1.25 -8.22
C GLY A 545 -16.53 -0.22 -7.18
N ILE A 546 -17.80 -0.27 -6.79
CA ILE A 546 -18.40 0.55 -5.73
C ILE A 546 -19.08 -0.35 -4.72
N LEU A 547 -18.52 -0.37 -3.52
CA LEU A 547 -19.05 -1.10 -2.38
C LEU A 547 -19.89 -0.17 -1.51
N LYS A 548 -20.98 -0.70 -0.96
CA LYS A 548 -21.67 -0.09 0.17
C LYS A 548 -21.24 -0.79 1.45
N ILE A 549 -20.60 -0.03 2.34
CA ILE A 549 -20.17 -0.49 3.66
C ILE A 549 -21.37 -0.35 4.59
N THR A 550 -21.99 -1.48 4.90
CA THR A 550 -23.00 -1.54 5.95
C THR A 550 -22.28 -1.63 7.31
N PRO A 551 -22.62 -0.77 8.29
CA PRO A 551 -22.02 -0.80 9.63
C PRO A 551 -22.09 -2.16 10.32
#